data_AF-A0A7C4DL30-F1
#
_entry.id   AF-A0A7C4DL30-F1
#
_cell.length_a   1.000
_cell.length_b   1.000
_cell.length_c   1.000
_cell.angle_alpha   90.00
_cell.angle_beta   90.00
_cell.angle_gamma   90.00
#
_symmetry.space_group_name_H-M   'P 1'
#
loop_
_entity.id
_entity.type
_entity.pdbx_description
1 polymer ?
#
loop_
_entity_poly.entity_id
_entity_poly.type
_entity_poly.pdbx_seq_one_letter_code
_entity_poly.pdbx_strand_id
1 'polypeptide(L)'
;MLTGIKWNITRVDNARAGQRPTITFTIADKDNKPLAPSDFNRLFIVVGGPTTDYTVSFPGITTAGYVSEDVSRATGSNGTYTYTMTNAIPANAKGTFSVALDGRRVETIYQGTRREQSVQYGAKNAVFYFSVDGSRVEPRRKVVAIEKCQQCHVSLRFHGNNRWDNIEHCVTCHNPVETDVARRPADKRPAESVDFRQMIHNIHGGEDIKNFYKTEDYIVYGFGGTPFNFSHVVYPGRLATCSACHVGNSYALPLPDTLAQVNNPRGYLNPSGPEAAACLSCHRSVEAASHALANTTRLGESCAVCHGANSEFSVSKVHAAINSPNPR
;
A
#
# COMPACT_ATOMS: atom_id res chain seq x y z
N MET A 1 0.14 -12.02 -29.42
CA MET A 1 -0.40 -11.31 -28.23
C MET A 1 -0.09 -12.14 -27.01
N LEU A 2 0.06 -11.53 -25.83
CA LEU A 2 0.29 -12.27 -24.59
C LEU A 2 -0.90 -13.17 -24.25
N THR A 3 -0.60 -14.31 -23.63
CA THR A 3 -1.59 -15.27 -23.13
C THR A 3 -2.51 -14.63 -22.08
N GLY A 4 -1.99 -13.68 -21.29
CA GLY A 4 -2.75 -12.99 -20.24
C GLY A 4 -2.97 -13.89 -19.02
N ILE A 5 -3.42 -13.29 -17.93
CA ILE A 5 -3.69 -13.99 -16.67
C ILE A 5 -5.05 -13.52 -16.13
N LYS A 6 -5.89 -14.48 -15.75
CA LYS A 6 -7.07 -14.31 -14.91
C LYS A 6 -6.88 -15.16 -13.68
N TRP A 7 -7.02 -14.57 -12.51
CA TRP A 7 -6.96 -15.32 -11.26
C TRP A 7 -8.00 -14.81 -10.26
N ASN A 8 -8.28 -15.61 -9.24
CA ASN A 8 -9.08 -15.21 -8.11
C ASN A 8 -8.77 -16.07 -6.89
N ILE A 9 -9.05 -15.57 -5.69
CA ILE A 9 -9.07 -16.37 -4.47
C ILE A 9 -10.53 -16.73 -4.21
N THR A 10 -10.83 -18.01 -4.13
CA THR A 10 -12.21 -18.51 -4.02
C THR A 10 -12.58 -18.90 -2.61
N ARG A 11 -11.60 -19.30 -1.79
CA ARG A 11 -11.84 -19.79 -0.43
C ARG A 11 -10.61 -19.65 0.45
N VAL A 12 -10.85 -19.43 1.74
CA VAL A 12 -9.84 -19.49 2.81
C VAL A 12 -10.41 -20.33 3.95
N ASP A 13 -9.75 -21.44 4.26
CA ASP A 13 -10.07 -22.35 5.36
C ASP A 13 -8.99 -22.33 6.44
N ASN A 14 -9.28 -22.90 7.62
CA ASN A 14 -8.32 -23.04 8.72
C ASN A 14 -7.63 -21.72 9.10
N ALA A 15 -8.40 -20.63 9.11
CA ALA A 15 -7.86 -19.28 9.21
C ALA A 15 -8.21 -18.57 10.53
N ARG A 16 -8.46 -19.33 11.60
CA ARG A 16 -8.59 -18.75 12.94
C ARG A 16 -7.20 -18.39 13.51
N ALA A 17 -7.17 -17.52 14.51
CA ALA A 17 -5.97 -17.22 15.27
C ALA A 17 -5.25 -18.51 15.73
N GLY A 18 -3.93 -18.58 15.51
CA GLY A 18 -3.10 -19.75 15.78
C GLY A 18 -3.11 -20.84 14.71
N GLN A 19 -3.99 -20.77 13.72
CA GLN A 19 -4.07 -21.75 12.63
C GLN A 19 -3.25 -21.32 11.41
N ARG A 20 -2.96 -22.29 10.53
CA ARG A 20 -2.31 -22.09 9.24
C ARG A 20 -3.38 -22.07 8.15
N PRO A 21 -3.67 -20.92 7.53
CA PRO A 21 -4.71 -20.84 6.52
C PRO A 21 -4.44 -21.75 5.33
N THR A 22 -5.49 -22.35 4.80
CA THR A 22 -5.50 -23.06 3.53
C THR A 22 -6.25 -22.20 2.52
N ILE A 23 -5.55 -21.74 1.48
CA ILE A 23 -6.09 -20.84 0.46
C ILE A 23 -6.36 -21.63 -0.81
N THR A 24 -7.58 -21.55 -1.33
CA THR A 24 -7.95 -22.04 -2.65
C THR A 24 -8.06 -20.87 -3.62
N PHE A 25 -7.40 -20.98 -4.77
CA PHE A 25 -7.36 -19.95 -5.79
C PHE A 25 -7.43 -20.57 -7.19
N THR A 26 -7.88 -19.78 -8.15
CA THR A 26 -7.96 -20.16 -9.56
C THR A 26 -6.95 -19.37 -10.39
N ILE A 27 -6.32 -20.00 -11.39
CA ILE A 27 -5.46 -19.33 -12.38
C ILE A 27 -5.77 -19.89 -13.78
N ALA A 28 -6.08 -18.99 -14.70
CA ALA A 28 -6.33 -19.28 -16.10
C ALA A 28 -5.77 -18.17 -17.00
N ASP A 29 -5.69 -18.41 -18.30
CA ASP A 29 -5.37 -17.40 -19.28
C ASP A 29 -6.60 -16.54 -19.65
N LYS A 30 -6.41 -15.59 -20.59
CA LYS A 30 -7.51 -14.73 -21.05
C LYS A 30 -8.66 -15.50 -21.73
N ASP A 31 -8.39 -16.69 -22.25
CA ASP A 31 -9.32 -17.58 -22.95
C ASP A 31 -9.87 -18.68 -22.02
N ASN A 32 -9.64 -18.56 -20.71
CA ASN A 32 -10.04 -19.48 -19.64
C ASN A 32 -9.38 -20.87 -19.70
N LYS A 33 -8.24 -21.01 -20.39
CA LYS A 33 -7.43 -22.23 -20.29
C LYS A 33 -6.65 -22.21 -18.97
N PRO A 34 -6.63 -23.32 -18.21
CA PRO A 34 -5.84 -23.44 -17.00
C PRO A 34 -4.36 -23.04 -17.18
N LEU A 35 -3.82 -22.28 -16.24
CA LEU A 35 -2.38 -22.04 -16.11
C LEU A 35 -1.88 -22.71 -14.83
N ALA A 36 -0.68 -23.28 -14.87
CA ALA A 36 -0.07 -23.92 -13.70
C ALA A 36 0.70 -22.89 -12.83
N PRO A 37 0.75 -23.07 -11.50
CA PRO A 37 1.58 -22.25 -10.62
C PRO A 37 3.05 -22.22 -11.03
N SER A 38 3.55 -23.33 -11.59
CA SER A 38 4.92 -23.46 -12.11
C SER A 38 5.20 -22.62 -13.36
N ASP A 39 4.16 -22.10 -14.04
CA ASP A 39 4.31 -21.25 -15.22
C ASP A 39 4.76 -19.82 -14.87
N PHE A 40 4.86 -19.50 -13.58
CA PHE A 40 5.17 -18.18 -13.05
C PHE A 40 6.59 -18.15 -12.48
N ASN A 41 7.39 -17.17 -12.89
CA ASN A 41 8.70 -16.92 -12.28
C ASN A 41 8.58 -16.26 -10.90
N ARG A 42 7.37 -15.84 -10.52
CA ARG A 42 7.00 -15.44 -9.17
C ARG A 42 5.48 -15.59 -9.00
N LEU A 43 5.05 -16.32 -7.97
CA LEU A 43 3.65 -16.41 -7.58
C LEU A 43 3.57 -16.49 -6.05
N PHE A 44 2.92 -15.52 -5.43
CA PHE A 44 2.93 -15.33 -3.99
C PHE A 44 1.53 -15.10 -3.45
N ILE A 45 1.28 -15.65 -2.27
CA ILE A 45 0.18 -15.24 -1.41
C ILE A 45 0.72 -14.27 -0.37
N VAL A 46 -0.02 -13.19 -0.12
CA VAL A 46 0.28 -12.20 0.92
C VAL A 46 -0.89 -12.16 1.89
N VAL A 47 -0.63 -12.33 3.18
CA VAL A 47 -1.64 -12.24 4.25
C VAL A 47 -1.28 -11.11 5.19
N GLY A 48 -2.24 -10.26 5.53
CA GLY A 48 -2.07 -9.18 6.49
C GLY A 48 -3.33 -8.89 7.28
N GLY A 49 -3.17 -8.34 8.48
CA GLY A 49 -4.32 -7.91 9.28
C GLY A 49 -3.96 -7.12 10.53
N PRO A 50 -4.97 -6.64 11.29
CA PRO A 50 -6.37 -6.56 10.86
C PRO A 50 -6.55 -5.55 9.71
N THR A 51 -7.63 -5.64 8.93
CA THR A 51 -7.93 -4.75 7.79
C THR A 51 -8.09 -3.29 8.18
N THR A 52 -8.19 -2.98 9.48
CA THR A 52 -8.14 -1.63 10.01
C THR A 52 -6.88 -0.91 9.53
N ASP A 53 -5.69 -1.48 9.73
CA ASP A 53 -4.41 -0.85 9.32
C ASP A 53 -3.22 -1.82 9.17
N TYR A 54 -3.44 -3.14 9.13
CA TYR A 54 -2.41 -4.15 8.90
C TYR A 54 -1.19 -4.03 9.83
N THR A 55 -1.42 -4.08 11.14
CA THR A 55 -0.37 -3.86 12.14
C THR A 55 0.12 -5.13 12.83
N VAL A 56 -0.48 -6.28 12.52
CA VAL A 56 -0.12 -7.54 13.17
C VAL A 56 1.19 -8.10 12.62
N SER A 57 2.17 -8.28 13.50
CA SER A 57 3.42 -8.98 13.19
C SER A 57 3.22 -10.49 13.19
N PHE A 58 3.84 -11.17 12.22
CA PHE A 58 3.86 -12.62 12.15
C PHE A 58 5.13 -13.18 12.82
N PRO A 59 5.04 -14.26 13.62
CA PRO A 59 6.20 -14.86 14.28
C PRO A 59 7.30 -15.25 13.29
N GLY A 60 8.54 -14.82 13.56
CA GLY A 60 9.70 -15.15 12.71
C GLY A 60 9.75 -14.39 11.37
N ILE A 61 8.85 -13.44 11.15
CA ILE A 61 8.79 -12.62 9.93
C ILE A 61 9.30 -11.21 10.24
N THR A 62 10.15 -10.68 9.36
CA THR A 62 10.78 -9.36 9.52
C THR A 62 9.93 -8.21 8.99
N THR A 63 8.95 -8.50 8.13
CA THR A 63 8.00 -7.50 7.64
C THR A 63 7.00 -7.14 8.73
N ALA A 64 6.63 -5.87 8.79
CA ALA A 64 5.65 -5.38 9.74
C ALA A 64 4.25 -5.43 9.11
N GLY A 65 3.31 -6.13 9.76
CA GLY A 65 1.89 -6.12 9.36
C GLY A 65 1.42 -7.23 8.41
N TYR A 66 2.35 -7.93 7.76
CA TYR A 66 2.03 -8.95 6.75
C TYR A 66 3.07 -10.06 6.68
N VAL A 67 2.68 -11.18 6.07
CA VAL A 67 3.53 -12.28 5.66
C VAL A 67 3.29 -12.60 4.18
N SER A 68 4.33 -13.04 3.47
CA SER A 68 4.20 -13.48 2.08
C SER A 68 4.90 -14.81 1.85
N GLU A 69 4.26 -15.72 1.11
CA GLU A 69 4.80 -17.05 0.80
C GLU A 69 4.73 -17.35 -0.69
N ASP A 70 5.74 -18.06 -1.19
CA ASP A 70 5.79 -18.54 -2.57
C ASP A 70 4.86 -19.74 -2.74
N VAL A 71 3.93 -19.64 -3.70
CA VAL A 71 2.91 -20.65 -3.97
C VAL A 71 3.06 -21.29 -5.36
N SER A 72 4.23 -21.16 -5.98
CA SER A 72 4.59 -21.85 -7.24
C SER A 72 4.49 -23.38 -7.16
N ARG A 73 4.45 -23.93 -5.94
CA ARG A 73 4.28 -25.36 -5.65
C ARG A 73 2.91 -25.73 -5.08
N ALA A 74 1.90 -24.86 -5.24
CA ALA A 74 0.54 -25.16 -4.82
C ALA A 74 0.00 -26.42 -5.51
N THR A 75 -0.79 -27.20 -4.78
CA THR A 75 -1.34 -28.48 -5.25
C THR A 75 -2.70 -28.31 -5.87
N GLY A 76 -3.04 -29.10 -6.88
CA GLY A 76 -4.32 -29.00 -7.59
C GLY A 76 -4.15 -29.21 -9.09
N SER A 77 -5.25 -29.07 -9.83
CA SER A 77 -5.26 -29.27 -11.28
C SER A 77 -6.38 -28.46 -11.93
N ASN A 78 -6.37 -28.39 -13.26
CA ASN A 78 -7.40 -27.73 -14.07
C ASN A 78 -7.67 -26.28 -13.65
N GLY A 79 -6.60 -25.55 -13.29
CA GLY A 79 -6.69 -24.11 -13.02
C GLY A 79 -7.19 -23.79 -11.62
N THR A 80 -7.42 -24.79 -10.76
CA THR A 80 -7.77 -24.61 -9.34
C THR A 80 -6.70 -25.23 -8.47
N TYR A 81 -6.14 -24.43 -7.56
CA TYR A 81 -5.02 -24.80 -6.72
C TYR A 81 -5.29 -24.45 -5.27
N THR A 82 -4.67 -25.21 -4.37
CA THR A 82 -4.75 -25.04 -2.93
C THR A 82 -3.34 -24.98 -2.34
N TYR A 83 -3.14 -24.05 -1.43
CA TYR A 83 -1.90 -23.85 -0.70
C TYR A 83 -2.20 -23.66 0.79
N THR A 84 -1.55 -24.47 1.65
CA THR A 84 -1.60 -24.27 3.10
C THR A 84 -0.36 -23.51 3.54
N MET A 85 -0.57 -22.40 4.25
CA MET A 85 0.51 -21.52 4.68
C MET A 85 1.46 -22.22 5.65
N THR A 86 2.73 -21.85 5.56
CA THR A 86 3.77 -22.24 6.50
C THR A 86 3.72 -21.38 7.76
N ASN A 87 3.29 -20.13 7.65
CA ASN A 87 3.09 -19.26 8.79
C ASN A 87 1.66 -19.38 9.33
N ALA A 88 1.55 -19.47 10.65
CA ALA A 88 0.26 -19.40 11.32
C ALA A 88 -0.16 -17.93 11.48
N ILE A 89 -1.47 -17.69 11.48
CA ILE A 89 -2.02 -16.44 11.99
C ILE A 89 -1.64 -16.33 13.47
N PRO A 90 -1.19 -15.17 13.97
CA PRO A 90 -0.82 -15.03 15.37
C PRO A 90 -1.96 -15.45 16.31
N ALA A 91 -1.61 -16.14 17.40
CA ALA A 91 -2.60 -16.74 18.30
C ALA A 91 -3.51 -15.72 19.01
N ASN A 92 -3.07 -14.46 19.10
CA ASN A 92 -3.82 -13.35 19.69
C ASN A 92 -4.48 -12.44 18.63
N ALA A 93 -4.40 -12.79 17.34
CA ALA A 93 -4.99 -12.00 16.28
C ALA A 93 -6.53 -11.94 16.40
N LYS A 94 -7.09 -10.79 16.01
CA LYS A 94 -8.54 -10.53 16.04
C LYS A 94 -8.98 -9.77 14.80
N GLY A 95 -10.28 -9.83 14.52
CA GLY A 95 -10.93 -9.10 13.45
C GLY A 95 -10.74 -9.71 12.06
N THR A 96 -10.79 -8.85 11.06
CA THR A 96 -10.73 -9.26 9.65
C THR A 96 -9.30 -9.18 9.14
N PHE A 97 -8.87 -10.18 8.40
CA PHE A 97 -7.60 -10.22 7.68
C PHE A 97 -7.87 -10.22 6.18
N SER A 98 -6.87 -9.81 5.40
CA SER A 98 -6.86 -9.95 3.95
C SER A 98 -5.87 -11.02 3.53
N VAL A 99 -6.19 -11.68 2.43
CA VAL A 99 -5.25 -12.45 1.64
C VAL A 99 -5.26 -11.96 0.20
N ALA A 100 -4.10 -11.82 -0.40
CA ALA A 100 -3.93 -11.36 -1.76
C ALA A 100 -3.06 -12.31 -2.59
N LEU A 101 -3.38 -12.45 -3.87
CA LEU A 101 -2.61 -13.20 -4.85
C LEU A 101 -1.86 -12.21 -5.75
N ASP A 102 -0.53 -12.31 -5.75
CA ASP A 102 0.35 -11.53 -6.63
C ASP A 102 1.37 -12.40 -7.34
N GLY A 103 1.80 -11.96 -8.52
CA GLY A 103 2.66 -12.78 -9.35
C GLY A 103 2.93 -12.19 -10.71
N ARG A 104 3.89 -12.79 -11.39
CA ARG A 104 4.28 -12.47 -12.75
C ARG A 104 4.83 -13.72 -13.42
N ARG A 105 4.72 -13.74 -14.75
CA ARG A 105 5.33 -14.74 -15.61
C ARG A 105 6.06 -14.07 -16.75
N VAL A 106 6.91 -14.85 -17.42
CA VAL A 106 7.61 -14.45 -18.64
C VAL A 106 7.05 -15.27 -19.80
N GLU A 107 6.76 -14.61 -20.92
CA GLU A 107 6.31 -15.26 -22.15
C GLU A 107 7.13 -14.74 -23.32
N THR A 108 7.59 -15.65 -24.18
CA THR A 108 8.23 -15.29 -25.44
C THR A 108 7.15 -15.02 -26.49
N ILE A 109 7.14 -13.80 -27.03
CA ILE A 109 6.21 -13.40 -28.11
C ILE A 109 6.96 -13.31 -29.44
N TYR A 110 6.21 -13.46 -30.54
CA TYR A 110 6.74 -13.48 -31.91
C TYR A 110 7.85 -14.52 -32.12
N GLN A 111 7.68 -15.68 -31.47
CA GLN A 111 8.64 -16.79 -31.52
C GLN A 111 8.94 -17.21 -32.95
N GLY A 112 10.23 -17.44 -33.26
CA GLY A 112 10.69 -17.83 -34.60
C GLY A 112 10.71 -16.69 -35.62
N THR A 113 10.52 -15.44 -35.19
CA THR A 113 10.62 -14.25 -36.05
C THR A 113 11.79 -13.35 -35.66
N ARG A 114 12.17 -12.41 -36.52
CA ARG A 114 13.17 -11.37 -36.21
C ARG A 114 12.76 -10.40 -35.08
N ARG A 115 11.52 -10.48 -34.57
CA ARG A 115 10.98 -9.65 -33.49
C ARG A 115 10.73 -10.43 -32.19
N GLU A 116 11.28 -11.65 -32.11
CA GLU A 116 11.18 -12.48 -30.91
C GLU A 116 11.68 -11.71 -29.67
N GLN A 117 10.89 -11.74 -28.60
CA GLN A 117 11.23 -11.07 -27.35
C GLN A 117 10.52 -11.72 -26.17
N SER A 118 11.18 -11.66 -25.01
CA SER A 118 10.61 -12.12 -23.74
C SER A 118 9.93 -10.97 -23.01
N VAL A 119 8.66 -11.14 -22.66
CA VAL A 119 7.87 -10.12 -21.97
C VAL A 119 7.46 -10.64 -20.59
N GLN A 120 7.76 -9.86 -19.55
CA GLN A 120 7.34 -10.15 -18.19
C GLN A 120 6.05 -9.40 -17.85
N TYR A 121 5.03 -10.11 -17.37
CA TYR A 121 3.74 -9.52 -17.03
C TYR A 121 3.02 -10.25 -15.89
N GLY A 122 2.16 -9.52 -15.17
CA GLY A 122 1.24 -10.05 -14.16
C GLY A 122 -0.23 -9.82 -14.54
N ALA A 123 -1.11 -9.89 -13.55
CA ALA A 123 -2.54 -9.54 -13.65
C ALA A 123 -2.96 -8.62 -12.50
N LYS A 124 -4.13 -7.99 -12.61
CA LYS A 124 -4.77 -7.27 -11.49
C LYS A 124 -4.84 -8.19 -10.28
N ASN A 125 -4.33 -7.77 -9.13
CA ASN A 125 -4.27 -8.63 -7.94
C ASN A 125 -5.67 -9.01 -7.44
N ALA A 126 -5.82 -10.26 -6.97
CA ALA A 126 -7.02 -10.70 -6.28
C ALA A 126 -6.84 -10.51 -4.78
N VAL A 127 -7.88 -10.02 -4.09
CA VAL A 127 -7.91 -9.85 -2.63
C VAL A 127 -9.17 -10.50 -2.08
N PHE A 128 -9.04 -11.23 -0.98
CA PHE A 128 -10.12 -11.89 -0.27
C PHE A 128 -10.05 -11.56 1.22
N TYR A 129 -11.19 -11.33 1.85
CA TYR A 129 -11.27 -10.99 3.27
C TYR A 129 -11.89 -12.13 4.07
N PHE A 130 -11.35 -12.38 5.26
CA PHE A 130 -11.82 -13.43 6.16
C PHE A 130 -11.64 -13.01 7.62
N SER A 131 -12.46 -13.54 8.51
CA SER A 131 -12.33 -13.30 9.96
C SER A 131 -11.44 -14.37 10.60
N VAL A 132 -10.62 -13.94 11.57
CA VAL A 132 -9.73 -14.85 12.32
C VAL A 132 -10.25 -15.19 13.72
N ASP A 133 -11.32 -14.55 14.15
CA ASP A 133 -11.93 -14.72 15.48
C ASP A 133 -13.45 -14.97 15.43
N GLY A 134 -14.04 -15.02 14.23
CA GLY A 134 -15.49 -15.19 14.02
C GLY A 134 -16.27 -13.88 14.01
N SER A 135 -15.63 -12.72 14.13
CA SER A 135 -16.27 -11.42 13.91
C SER A 135 -16.86 -11.30 12.50
N ARG A 136 -17.76 -10.34 12.31
CA ARG A 136 -18.19 -9.93 10.95
C ARG A 136 -16.95 -9.53 10.13
N VAL A 137 -16.93 -9.97 8.88
CA VAL A 137 -15.86 -9.64 7.92
C VAL A 137 -16.07 -8.21 7.44
N GLU A 138 -15.08 -7.35 7.69
CA GLU A 138 -15.05 -5.96 7.23
C GLU A 138 -13.90 -5.74 6.26
N PRO A 139 -14.19 -5.40 4.99
CA PRO A 139 -13.19 -4.87 4.08
C PRO A 139 -12.51 -3.63 4.68
N ARG A 140 -11.29 -3.35 4.21
CA ARG A 140 -10.61 -2.12 4.61
C ARG A 140 -11.39 -0.89 4.11
N ARG A 141 -11.34 0.19 4.90
CA ARG A 141 -11.88 1.51 4.51
C ARG A 141 -11.40 1.93 3.12
N LYS A 142 -12.31 2.50 2.31
CA LYS A 142 -12.00 3.06 1.00
C LYS A 142 -11.65 4.54 1.13
N VAL A 143 -10.36 4.87 0.94
CA VAL A 143 -9.85 6.26 1.03
C VAL A 143 -9.62 6.86 -0.36
N VAL A 144 -9.12 6.05 -1.29
CA VAL A 144 -8.84 6.42 -2.68
C VAL A 144 -9.47 5.40 -3.63
N ALA A 145 -9.47 5.68 -4.92
CA ALA A 145 -9.99 4.79 -5.95
C ALA A 145 -8.99 4.67 -7.11
N ILE A 146 -8.82 3.48 -7.67
CA ILE A 146 -7.75 3.24 -8.66
C ILE A 146 -8.04 4.01 -9.95
N GLU A 147 -9.31 4.21 -10.28
CA GLU A 147 -9.78 4.98 -11.44
C GLU A 147 -9.35 6.44 -11.36
N LYS A 148 -9.16 6.97 -10.14
CA LYS A 148 -8.63 8.32 -9.92
C LYS A 148 -7.13 8.38 -10.20
N CYS A 149 -6.37 7.37 -9.78
CA CYS A 149 -4.94 7.26 -10.13
C CYS A 149 -4.73 7.11 -11.65
N GLN A 150 -5.61 6.36 -12.31
CA GLN A 150 -5.56 6.09 -13.75
C GLN A 150 -5.85 7.32 -14.63
N GLN A 151 -6.35 8.42 -14.05
CA GLN A 151 -6.46 9.70 -14.76
C GLN A 151 -5.08 10.21 -15.24
N CYS A 152 -4.00 9.85 -14.54
CA CYS A 152 -2.63 10.18 -14.93
C CYS A 152 -1.79 8.94 -15.27
N HIS A 153 -2.02 7.81 -14.61
CA HIS A 153 -1.09 6.68 -14.68
C HIS A 153 -1.41 5.61 -15.72
N VAL A 154 -2.53 5.67 -16.45
CA VAL A 154 -3.03 4.64 -17.40
C VAL A 154 -3.21 3.25 -16.77
N SER A 155 -2.14 2.65 -16.25
CA SER A 155 -2.10 1.47 -15.38
C SER A 155 -0.91 1.57 -14.43
N LEU A 156 -1.14 1.33 -13.14
CA LEU A 156 -0.10 1.26 -12.14
C LEU A 156 0.39 -0.17 -11.97
N ARG A 157 1.66 -0.39 -12.31
CA ARG A 157 2.32 -1.69 -12.19
C ARG A 157 3.69 -1.54 -11.55
N PHE A 158 3.81 -2.00 -10.32
CA PHE A 158 5.03 -1.83 -9.53
C PHE A 158 5.68 -3.16 -9.14
N HIS A 159 6.88 -3.04 -8.56
CA HIS A 159 7.67 -4.15 -8.04
C HIS A 159 8.00 -5.21 -9.11
N GLY A 160 8.23 -4.76 -10.35
CA GLY A 160 8.52 -5.62 -11.47
C GLY A 160 7.29 -6.31 -12.05
N ASN A 161 6.19 -5.56 -12.15
CA ASN A 161 4.97 -5.92 -12.88
C ASN A 161 4.06 -6.96 -12.20
N ASN A 162 4.22 -7.20 -10.89
CA ASN A 162 3.38 -8.16 -10.15
C ASN A 162 2.35 -7.53 -9.21
N ARG A 163 2.43 -6.23 -8.91
CA ARG A 163 1.38 -5.48 -8.21
C ARG A 163 0.72 -4.53 -9.20
N TRP A 164 -0.54 -4.79 -9.52
CA TRP A 164 -1.26 -4.14 -10.61
C TRP A 164 -2.65 -3.67 -10.15
N ASP A 165 -2.86 -2.33 -10.18
CA ASP A 165 -4.16 -1.65 -10.12
C ASP A 165 -5.10 -2.13 -8.98
N ASN A 166 -4.55 -2.42 -7.80
CA ASN A 166 -5.31 -2.85 -6.63
C ASN A 166 -4.80 -2.15 -5.36
N ILE A 167 -5.56 -1.15 -4.90
CA ILE A 167 -5.17 -0.32 -3.74
C ILE A 167 -5.13 -1.17 -2.48
N GLU A 168 -6.12 -2.04 -2.30
CA GLU A 168 -6.28 -2.91 -1.13
C GLU A 168 -5.07 -3.83 -0.95
N HIS A 169 -4.45 -4.26 -2.05
CA HIS A 169 -3.17 -4.97 -2.03
C HIS A 169 -2.00 -4.06 -1.67
N CYS A 170 -1.89 -2.88 -2.28
CA CYS A 170 -0.79 -1.94 -2.00
C CYS A 170 -0.68 -1.62 -0.50
N VAL A 171 -1.81 -1.30 0.14
CA VAL A 171 -1.85 -0.90 1.55
C VAL A 171 -1.61 -2.05 2.53
N THR A 172 -1.62 -3.30 2.08
CA THR A 172 -1.27 -4.45 2.93
C THR A 172 0.21 -4.40 3.32
N CYS A 173 1.08 -4.03 2.38
CA CYS A 173 2.51 -3.84 2.64
C CYS A 173 2.87 -2.39 2.97
N HIS A 174 2.24 -1.41 2.32
CA HIS A 174 2.41 0.01 2.58
C HIS A 174 1.52 0.45 3.74
N ASN A 175 1.73 -0.18 4.90
CA ASN A 175 0.94 0.02 6.11
C ASN A 175 1.67 0.96 7.11
N PRO A 176 0.99 1.44 8.18
CA PRO A 176 1.55 2.40 9.13
C PRO A 176 2.82 1.96 9.86
N VAL A 177 3.07 0.65 10.00
CA VAL A 177 4.17 0.14 10.82
C VAL A 177 5.41 -0.25 10.00
N GLU A 178 5.28 -0.35 8.68
CA GLU A 178 6.36 -0.76 7.78
C GLU A 178 7.24 0.43 7.35
N THR A 179 8.53 0.13 7.15
CA THR A 179 9.53 1.09 6.66
C THR A 179 10.42 0.41 5.62
N ASP A 180 11.29 1.17 4.99
CA ASP A 180 12.30 0.59 4.09
C ASP A 180 13.52 0.00 4.82
N VAL A 181 13.49 -0.14 6.15
CA VAL A 181 14.64 -0.55 6.97
C VAL A 181 15.28 -1.88 6.52
N ALA A 182 14.47 -2.83 6.05
CA ALA A 182 14.94 -4.13 5.57
C ALA A 182 15.73 -4.04 4.24
N ARG A 183 15.65 -2.90 3.55
CA ARG A 183 16.24 -2.64 2.24
C ARG A 183 17.28 -1.53 2.30
N ARG A 184 17.19 -0.63 3.27
CA ARG A 184 18.07 0.53 3.41
C ARG A 184 19.43 0.14 4.00
N PRO A 185 20.54 0.54 3.36
CA PRO A 185 21.89 0.37 3.91
C PRO A 185 22.04 1.02 5.29
N ALA A 186 22.85 0.41 6.16
CA ALA A 186 23.02 0.89 7.54
C ALA A 186 23.59 2.31 7.62
N ASP A 187 24.45 2.70 6.69
CA ASP A 187 25.05 4.05 6.58
C ASP A 187 24.08 5.11 6.03
N LYS A 188 22.88 4.70 5.55
CA LYS A 188 21.84 5.59 5.01
C LYS A 188 20.63 5.74 5.94
N ARG A 189 20.73 5.22 7.17
CA ARG A 189 19.70 5.35 8.23
C ARG A 189 19.50 6.82 8.65
N PRO A 190 18.35 7.19 9.24
CA PRO A 190 17.19 6.34 9.62
C PRO A 190 16.41 5.80 8.42
N ALA A 191 15.48 4.87 8.67
CA ALA A 191 14.60 4.34 7.63
C ALA A 191 13.59 5.40 7.15
N GLU A 192 13.07 5.22 5.94
CA GLU A 192 11.94 5.98 5.42
C GLU A 192 10.65 5.22 5.68
N SER A 193 9.59 5.92 6.10
CA SER A 193 8.28 5.28 6.24
C SER A 193 7.73 4.93 4.86
N VAL A 194 7.16 3.73 4.73
CA VAL A 194 6.48 3.33 3.49
C VAL A 194 4.97 3.23 3.69
N ASP A 195 4.43 3.82 4.77
CA ASP A 195 3.00 3.98 4.97
C ASP A 195 2.37 4.66 3.75
N PHE A 196 1.29 4.10 3.21
CA PHE A 196 0.75 4.51 1.92
C PHE A 196 0.36 5.98 1.89
N ARG A 197 -0.13 6.55 3.01
CA ARG A 197 -0.48 7.98 3.07
C ARG A 197 0.75 8.85 2.88
N GLN A 198 1.83 8.54 3.61
CA GLN A 198 3.06 9.32 3.56
C GLN A 198 3.76 9.13 2.23
N MET A 199 3.89 7.88 1.79
CA MET A 199 4.59 7.57 0.56
C MET A 199 3.92 8.24 -0.65
N ILE A 200 2.60 8.12 -0.80
CA ILE A 200 1.91 8.71 -1.95
C ILE A 200 1.99 10.24 -1.90
N HIS A 201 1.78 10.86 -0.75
CA HIS A 201 1.92 12.32 -0.64
C HIS A 201 3.34 12.81 -0.86
N ASN A 202 4.37 12.14 -0.33
CA ASN A 202 5.77 12.54 -0.52
C ASN A 202 6.21 12.38 -1.99
N ILE A 203 5.81 11.28 -2.66
CA ILE A 203 6.13 11.06 -4.08
C ILE A 203 5.51 12.16 -4.94
N HIS A 204 4.23 12.46 -4.74
CA HIS A 204 3.54 13.44 -5.58
C HIS A 204 3.86 14.88 -5.15
N GLY A 205 4.17 15.13 -3.88
CA GLY A 205 4.66 16.41 -3.41
C GLY A 205 6.03 16.77 -4.02
N GLY A 206 6.88 15.76 -4.21
CA GLY A 206 8.03 15.77 -5.10
C GLY A 206 8.86 17.06 -5.06
N GLU A 207 9.11 17.64 -6.24
CA GLU A 207 9.91 18.84 -6.43
C GLU A 207 9.31 20.07 -5.72
N ASP A 208 8.00 20.29 -5.84
CA ASP A 208 7.30 21.46 -5.29
C ASP A 208 7.48 21.54 -3.76
N ILE A 209 7.18 20.45 -3.05
CA ILE A 209 7.28 20.39 -1.58
C ILE A 209 8.74 20.47 -1.14
N LYS A 210 9.65 19.80 -1.86
CA LYS A 210 11.08 19.87 -1.58
C LYS A 210 11.59 21.30 -1.70
N ASN A 211 11.27 22.00 -2.77
CA ASN A 211 11.75 23.35 -3.02
C ASN A 211 11.13 24.36 -2.05
N PHE A 212 9.84 24.23 -1.77
CA PHE A 212 9.12 25.13 -0.87
C PHE A 212 9.64 25.06 0.57
N TYR A 213 9.79 23.85 1.12
CA TYR A 213 10.24 23.64 2.50
C TYR A 213 11.75 23.42 2.63
N LYS A 214 12.49 23.37 1.51
CA LYS A 214 13.93 23.03 1.46
C LYS A 214 14.25 21.72 2.18
N THR A 215 13.43 20.70 1.95
CA THR A 215 13.61 19.40 2.61
C THR A 215 14.75 18.60 1.97
N GLU A 216 15.25 17.63 2.72
CA GLU A 216 16.04 16.53 2.18
C GLU A 216 15.28 15.73 1.11
N ASP A 217 16.03 14.97 0.32
CA ASP A 217 15.46 14.09 -0.69
C ASP A 217 14.61 12.96 -0.07
N TYR A 218 13.42 12.74 -0.61
CA TYR A 218 12.61 11.57 -0.33
C TYR A 218 13.10 10.38 -1.16
N ILE A 219 13.86 9.50 -0.51
CA ILE A 219 14.47 8.32 -1.11
C ILE A 219 13.95 7.07 -0.40
N VAL A 220 13.38 6.13 -1.14
CA VAL A 220 12.98 4.81 -0.63
C VAL A 220 13.93 3.75 -1.18
N TYR A 221 14.40 2.84 -0.34
CA TYR A 221 15.27 1.74 -0.76
C TYR A 221 14.48 0.47 -1.09
N GLY A 222 14.74 -0.12 -2.26
CA GLY A 222 14.12 -1.36 -2.73
C GLY A 222 15.03 -2.59 -2.65
N PHE A 223 14.64 -3.65 -3.36
CA PHE A 223 15.44 -4.89 -3.45
C PHE A 223 16.87 -4.61 -3.93
N GLY A 224 17.84 -5.30 -3.34
CA GLY A 224 19.27 -5.08 -3.64
C GLY A 224 19.84 -3.79 -3.07
N GLY A 225 19.11 -3.08 -2.19
CA GLY A 225 19.56 -1.79 -1.66
C GLY A 225 19.53 -0.67 -2.70
N THR A 226 18.73 -0.81 -3.76
CA THR A 226 18.59 0.20 -4.81
C THR A 226 17.85 1.44 -4.28
N PRO A 227 18.44 2.65 -4.35
CA PRO A 227 17.75 3.87 -3.99
C PRO A 227 16.79 4.32 -5.09
N PHE A 228 15.56 4.68 -4.70
CA PHE A 228 14.58 5.34 -5.56
C PHE A 228 14.31 6.74 -5.02
N ASN A 229 14.86 7.76 -5.68
CA ASN A 229 14.66 9.16 -5.32
C ASN A 229 13.42 9.70 -6.05
N PHE A 230 12.43 10.20 -5.32
CA PHE A 230 11.19 10.76 -5.89
C PHE A 230 11.12 12.28 -5.79
N SER A 231 12.16 12.93 -5.28
CA SER A 231 12.15 14.38 -5.03
C SER A 231 12.23 15.23 -6.30
N HIS A 232 12.37 14.59 -7.46
CA HIS A 232 12.34 15.20 -8.79
C HIS A 232 10.97 15.06 -9.46
N VAL A 233 10.02 14.36 -8.84
CA VAL A 233 8.70 14.16 -9.40
C VAL A 233 7.97 15.50 -9.40
N VAL A 234 7.40 15.87 -10.54
CA VAL A 234 6.56 17.07 -10.69
C VAL A 234 5.11 16.62 -10.80
N TYR A 235 4.25 17.10 -9.91
CA TYR A 235 2.83 16.79 -9.98
C TYR A 235 2.18 17.60 -11.10
N PRO A 236 1.49 16.96 -12.06
CA PRO A 236 0.91 17.68 -13.20
C PRO A 236 -0.33 18.50 -12.82
N GLY A 237 -0.96 18.19 -11.69
CA GLY A 237 -2.14 18.86 -11.17
C GLY A 237 -1.80 19.87 -10.07
N ARG A 238 -2.82 20.25 -9.30
CA ARG A 238 -2.63 21.03 -8.06
C ARG A 238 -2.63 20.09 -6.87
N LEU A 239 -1.59 20.14 -6.04
CA LEU A 239 -1.47 19.30 -4.84
C LEU A 239 -2.64 19.48 -3.86
N ALA A 240 -3.21 20.69 -3.78
CA ALA A 240 -4.38 21.00 -2.96
C ALA A 240 -5.70 20.37 -3.47
N THR A 241 -5.74 19.82 -4.68
CA THR A 241 -6.92 19.14 -5.22
C THR A 241 -7.02 17.71 -4.67
N CYS A 242 -7.41 17.57 -3.40
CA CYS A 242 -7.47 16.27 -2.71
C CYS A 242 -8.34 15.24 -3.46
N SER A 243 -9.42 15.72 -4.10
CA SER A 243 -10.34 14.91 -4.90
C SER A 243 -9.71 14.28 -6.15
N ALA A 244 -8.48 14.67 -6.52
CA ALA A 244 -7.70 14.01 -7.56
C ALA A 244 -7.40 12.54 -7.22
N CYS A 245 -7.30 12.20 -5.93
CA CYS A 245 -7.04 10.84 -5.46
C CYS A 245 -8.12 10.34 -4.49
N HIS A 246 -8.57 11.19 -3.56
CA HIS A 246 -9.50 10.81 -2.51
C HIS A 246 -10.93 10.62 -3.01
N VAL A 247 -11.64 9.66 -2.42
CA VAL A 247 -13.09 9.46 -2.63
C VAL A 247 -13.89 10.23 -1.58
N GLY A 248 -15.00 10.83 -2.00
CA GLY A 248 -15.86 11.60 -1.09
C GLY A 248 -15.07 12.61 -0.28
N ASN A 249 -15.27 12.59 1.04
CA ASN A 249 -14.58 13.43 2.02
C ASN A 249 -13.53 12.63 2.83
N SER A 250 -12.90 11.59 2.26
CA SER A 250 -11.98 10.71 2.99
C SER A 250 -10.67 11.38 3.47
N TYR A 251 -10.45 12.64 3.11
CA TYR A 251 -9.35 13.50 3.57
C TYR A 251 -9.78 14.44 4.72
N ALA A 252 -11.05 14.44 5.11
CA ALA A 252 -11.56 15.31 6.16
C ALA A 252 -11.19 14.78 7.56
N LEU A 253 -11.11 15.71 8.52
CA LEU A 253 -10.88 15.41 9.93
C LEU A 253 -12.20 15.48 10.73
N PRO A 254 -12.32 14.71 11.83
CA PRO A 254 -11.30 13.81 12.39
C PRO A 254 -11.13 12.51 11.59
N LEU A 255 -9.92 11.95 11.62
CA LEU A 255 -9.71 10.57 11.16
C LEU A 255 -10.29 9.56 12.18
N PRO A 256 -10.61 8.32 11.76
CA PRO A 256 -11.06 7.30 12.70
C PRO A 256 -10.05 7.06 13.83
N ASP A 257 -10.54 6.96 15.06
CA ASP A 257 -9.74 6.68 16.26
C ASP A 257 -9.09 5.28 16.23
N THR A 258 -9.61 4.38 15.40
CA THR A 258 -9.07 3.03 15.18
C THR A 258 -7.76 3.01 14.39
N LEU A 259 -7.33 4.15 13.81
CA LEU A 259 -6.12 4.19 13.00
C LEU A 259 -4.86 4.04 13.85
N ALA A 260 -3.91 3.26 13.33
CA ALA A 260 -2.65 3.02 14.01
C ALA A 260 -1.73 4.25 13.96
N GLN A 261 -0.88 4.36 14.97
CA GLN A 261 0.28 5.25 14.93
C GLN A 261 1.21 4.84 13.77
N VAL A 262 1.84 5.82 13.16
CA VAL A 262 2.72 5.64 12.00
C VAL A 262 4.17 5.61 12.44
N ASN A 263 4.88 4.54 12.09
CA ASN A 263 6.32 4.41 12.25
C ASN A 263 7.01 5.31 11.20
N ASN A 264 7.54 6.44 11.64
CA ASN A 264 8.11 7.48 10.80
C ASN A 264 9.49 7.93 11.29
N PRO A 265 10.51 7.06 11.27
CA PRO A 265 11.79 7.33 11.93
C PRO A 265 12.62 8.47 11.30
N ARG A 266 12.24 8.96 10.11
CA ARG A 266 12.86 10.14 9.46
C ARG A 266 12.03 11.42 9.59
N GLY A 267 10.77 11.31 10.00
CA GLY A 267 9.95 12.47 10.30
C GLY A 267 10.33 13.14 11.61
N TYR A 268 9.86 14.37 11.81
CA TYR A 268 10.04 15.09 13.07
C TYR A 268 9.31 14.42 14.25
N LEU A 269 8.24 13.67 13.97
CA LEU A 269 7.45 12.93 14.96
C LEU A 269 7.57 11.42 14.69
N ASN A 270 8.04 10.67 15.68
CA ASN A 270 8.13 9.22 15.60
C ASN A 270 7.87 8.54 16.98
N PRO A 271 6.85 7.69 17.11
CA PRO A 271 5.78 7.48 16.13
C PRO A 271 4.95 8.76 15.92
N SER A 272 4.32 8.90 14.76
CA SER A 272 3.41 9.99 14.45
C SER A 272 1.96 9.53 14.57
N GLY A 273 1.08 10.40 15.06
CA GLY A 273 -0.35 10.17 14.95
C GLY A 273 -0.81 10.11 13.48
N PRO A 274 -1.92 9.40 13.19
CA PRO A 274 -2.42 9.22 11.83
C PRO A 274 -2.83 10.53 11.13
N GLU A 275 -3.29 11.54 11.87
CA GLU A 275 -3.63 12.87 11.31
C GLU A 275 -2.35 13.63 11.00
N ALA A 276 -1.42 13.75 11.97
CA ALA A 276 -0.13 14.39 11.79
C ALA A 276 0.68 13.75 10.66
N ALA A 277 0.67 12.42 10.54
CA ALA A 277 1.37 11.72 9.45
C ALA A 277 0.80 12.06 8.07
N ALA A 278 -0.52 12.32 7.97
CA ALA A 278 -1.14 12.73 6.71
C ALA A 278 -0.81 14.19 6.35
N CYS A 279 -0.76 15.08 7.33
CA CYS A 279 -0.51 16.50 7.11
C CYS A 279 0.98 16.79 6.88
N LEU A 280 1.85 16.20 7.70
CA LEU A 280 3.31 16.42 7.66
C LEU A 280 4.01 15.73 6.48
N SER A 281 3.28 15.00 5.63
CA SER A 281 3.81 14.54 4.33
C SER A 281 3.85 15.67 3.29
N CYS A 282 3.05 16.72 3.46
CA CYS A 282 3.09 17.91 2.60
C CYS A 282 3.53 19.16 3.36
N HIS A 283 3.09 19.34 4.61
CA HIS A 283 3.47 20.48 5.46
C HIS A 283 4.73 20.15 6.27
N ARG A 284 5.89 20.22 5.61
CA ARG A 284 7.15 19.64 6.11
C ARG A 284 8.03 20.59 6.94
N SER A 285 7.52 21.72 7.41
CA SER A 285 8.31 22.63 8.24
C SER A 285 8.39 22.17 9.69
N VAL A 286 9.44 22.60 10.41
CA VAL A 286 9.60 22.30 11.84
C VAL A 286 8.51 22.95 12.68
N GLU A 287 8.00 24.11 12.27
CA GLU A 287 6.90 24.81 12.92
C GLU A 287 5.59 24.05 12.78
N ALA A 288 5.31 23.50 11.59
CA ALA A 288 4.14 22.64 11.37
C ALA A 288 4.22 21.37 12.23
N ALA A 289 5.40 20.74 12.30
CA ALA A 289 5.62 19.58 13.16
C ALA A 289 5.48 19.92 14.66
N SER A 290 6.01 21.05 15.09
CA SER A 290 5.86 21.55 16.47
C SER A 290 4.40 21.85 16.81
N HIS A 291 3.65 22.46 15.87
CA HIS A 291 2.22 22.69 16.02
C HIS A 291 1.43 21.37 16.14
N ALA A 292 1.74 20.38 15.29
CA ALA A 292 1.14 19.06 15.39
C ALA A 292 1.45 18.39 16.74
N LEU A 293 2.69 18.48 17.21
CA LEU A 293 3.10 17.96 18.52
C LEU A 293 2.36 18.64 19.67
N ALA A 294 2.23 19.97 19.64
CA ALA A 294 1.51 20.73 20.67
C ALA A 294 0.01 20.39 20.74
N ASN A 295 -0.57 19.91 19.63
CA ASN A 295 -1.95 19.46 19.53
C ASN A 295 -2.10 17.93 19.61
N THR A 296 -1.05 17.24 20.07
CA THR A 296 -1.06 15.80 20.30
C THR A 296 -0.76 15.54 21.76
N THR A 297 -1.65 14.81 22.42
CA THR A 297 -1.47 14.41 23.82
C THR A 297 -1.61 12.89 23.96
N ARG A 298 -1.45 12.39 25.19
CA ARG A 298 -1.76 10.98 25.49
C ARG A 298 -3.22 10.58 25.18
N LEU A 299 -4.13 11.55 25.03
CA LEU A 299 -5.53 11.30 24.68
C LEU A 299 -5.75 11.18 23.16
N GLY A 300 -4.76 11.56 22.34
CA GLY A 300 -4.87 11.59 20.88
C GLY A 300 -4.58 12.97 20.29
N GLU A 301 -4.93 13.11 19.02
CA GLU A 301 -4.75 14.32 18.22
C GLU A 301 -6.01 15.20 18.27
N SER A 302 -5.84 16.50 18.48
CA SER A 302 -6.95 17.47 18.55
C SER A 302 -7.09 18.31 17.27
N CYS A 303 -6.56 17.84 16.14
CA CYS A 303 -6.50 18.63 14.90
C CYS A 303 -7.90 19.02 14.40
N ALA A 304 -8.88 18.12 14.54
CA ALA A 304 -10.26 18.34 14.10
C ALA A 304 -10.97 19.51 14.79
N VAL A 305 -10.48 20.00 15.93
CA VAL A 305 -11.03 21.20 16.59
C VAL A 305 -10.91 22.41 15.66
N CYS A 306 -9.75 22.57 15.00
CA CYS A 306 -9.47 23.71 14.11
C CYS A 306 -9.60 23.35 12.62
N HIS A 307 -9.28 22.11 12.27
CA HIS A 307 -9.22 21.64 10.88
C HIS A 307 -10.39 20.71 10.48
N GLY A 308 -11.33 20.45 11.39
CA GLY A 308 -12.55 19.69 11.11
C GLY A 308 -13.47 20.42 10.12
N ALA A 309 -14.39 19.68 9.50
CA ALA A 309 -15.21 20.16 8.37
C ALA A 309 -15.94 21.50 8.62
N ASN A 310 -16.39 21.73 9.85
CA ASN A 310 -17.17 22.93 10.21
C ASN A 310 -16.33 24.04 10.84
N SER A 311 -15.04 23.80 11.10
CA SER A 311 -14.17 24.75 11.78
C SER A 311 -13.75 25.90 10.86
N GLU A 312 -13.28 27.00 11.44
CA GLU A 312 -12.82 28.19 10.70
C GLU A 312 -11.69 27.83 9.72
N PHE A 313 -10.72 27.06 10.18
CA PHE A 313 -9.55 26.61 9.41
C PHE A 313 -9.71 25.18 8.88
N SER A 314 -10.94 24.77 8.55
CA SER A 314 -11.21 23.42 8.02
C SER A 314 -10.29 23.09 6.84
N VAL A 315 -9.88 21.81 6.71
CA VAL A 315 -9.07 21.34 5.57
C VAL A 315 -9.67 21.80 4.24
N SER A 316 -10.98 21.70 4.09
CA SER A 316 -11.68 22.09 2.86
C SER A 316 -11.54 23.58 2.56
N LYS A 317 -11.64 24.48 3.55
CA LYS A 317 -11.56 25.93 3.35
C LYS A 317 -10.15 26.37 3.00
N VAL A 318 -9.15 25.87 3.72
CA VAL A 318 -7.75 26.31 3.54
C VAL A 318 -7.11 25.75 2.27
N HIS A 319 -7.63 24.63 1.75
CA HIS A 319 -7.22 24.06 0.45
C HIS A 319 -8.17 24.45 -0.70
N ALA A 320 -9.27 25.17 -0.43
CA ALA A 320 -10.21 25.64 -1.45
C ALA A 320 -9.76 26.93 -2.15
N ALA A 321 -8.58 27.49 -1.85
CA ALA A 321 -8.10 28.73 -2.47
C ALA A 321 -7.86 28.57 -3.98
N ILE A 322 -8.95 28.74 -4.70
CA ILE A 322 -9.12 29.00 -6.12
C ILE A 322 -8.66 30.45 -6.33
N ASN A 323 -7.68 30.68 -7.22
CA ASN A 323 -7.18 31.99 -7.74
C ASN A 323 -5.91 32.60 -7.11
N SER A 324 -4.83 31.82 -6.97
CA SER A 324 -3.49 32.39 -7.17
C SER A 324 -2.89 31.83 -8.46
N PRO A 325 -2.32 32.66 -9.35
CA PRO A 325 -1.55 32.14 -10.46
C PRO A 325 -0.43 31.30 -9.86
N ASN A 326 -0.36 30.05 -10.32
CA ASN A 326 0.67 29.09 -10.01
C ASN A 326 2.05 29.79 -9.99
N PRO A 327 2.71 30.04 -8.84
CA PRO A 327 4.15 30.05 -8.88
C PRO A 327 4.51 28.58 -8.99
N ARG A 328 4.97 28.21 -10.18
CA ARG A 328 5.66 26.93 -10.38
C ARG A 328 6.65 26.67 -9.25
#